data_AF-J9F4F5-F1
#
_entry.id   AF-J9F4F5-F1
#
_cell.length_a   1.000
_cell.length_b   1.000
_cell.length_c   1.000
_cell.angle_alpha   90.00
_cell.angle_beta   90.00
_cell.angle_gamma   90.00
#
_symmetry.space_group_name_H-M   'P 1'
#
loop_
_entity.id
_entity.type
_entity.pdbx_description
1 polymer ?
#
loop_
_entity_poly.entity_id
_entity_poly.type
_entity_poly.pdbx_seq_one_letter_code
_entity_poly.pdbx_strand_id
1 'polypeptide(L)'
;VLFPIVVLIIMDVFLQKMRIKKGRKALIIEEAWKAIASPTMAEYIKYLYKTVRKFHGIAGVVTQELNDVIDSPIVKEAIINNSDVKILLDQTK
;
A
#
# COMPACT_ATOMS: atom_id res chain seq x y z
N VAL A 1 16.81 -11.85 5.15
CA VAL A 1 15.86 -12.83 5.75
C VAL A 1 14.78 -12.17 6.60
N LEU A 2 15.10 -11.20 7.46
CA LEU A 2 14.10 -10.60 8.37
C LEU A 2 13.05 -9.71 7.68
N PHE A 3 13.43 -9.01 6.60
CA PHE A 3 12.56 -8.04 5.93
C PHE A 3 11.22 -8.63 5.43
N PRO A 4 11.18 -9.74 4.65
CA PRO A 4 9.91 -10.35 4.24
C PRO A 4 9.02 -10.79 5.41
N ILE A 5 9.61 -11.23 6.53
CA ILE A 5 8.86 -11.66 7.71
C ILE A 5 8.19 -10.47 8.38
N VAL A 6 8.92 -9.37 8.57
CA VAL A 6 8.38 -8.13 9.13
C VAL A 6 7.24 -7.60 8.27
N VAL A 7 7.41 -7.64 6.95
CA VAL A 7 6.38 -7.25 5.98
C VAL A 7 5.11 -8.08 6.15
N LEU A 8 5.22 -9.41 6.20
CA LEU A 8 4.07 -10.31 6.40
C LEU A 8 3.36 -10.06 7.75
N ILE A 9 4.12 -9.82 8.82
CA ILE A 9 3.55 -9.50 10.14
C ILE A 9 2.76 -8.18 10.09
N ILE A 10 3.30 -7.14 9.45
CA ILE A 10 2.59 -5.85 9.31
C ILE A 10 1.29 -6.03 8.53
N MET A 11 1.31 -6.80 7.44
CA MET A 11 0.12 -7.10 6.64
C MET A 11 -0.96 -7.80 7.47
N ASP A 12 -0.58 -8.83 8.24
CA ASP A 12 -1.50 -9.60 9.08
C ASP A 12 -2.09 -8.74 10.20
N VAL A 13 -1.24 -8.01 10.93
CA VAL A 13 -1.67 -7.10 12.00
C VAL A 13 -2.65 -6.04 11.45
N PHE A 14 -2.40 -5.50 10.26
CA PHE A 14 -3.31 -4.51 9.67
C PHE A 14 -4.65 -5.13 9.26
N LEU A 15 -4.66 -6.33 8.68
CA LEU A 15 -5.90 -7.06 8.37
C LEU A 15 -6.73 -7.32 9.62
N GLN A 16 -6.09 -7.74 10.71
CA GLN A 16 -6.75 -7.94 12.00
C GLN A 16 -7.32 -6.62 12.53
N LYS A 17 -6.55 -5.52 12.48
CA LYS A 17 -7.03 -4.19 12.88
C LYS A 17 -8.24 -3.73 12.05
N MET A 18 -8.23 -3.96 10.74
CA MET A 18 -9.36 -3.63 9.87
C MET A 18 -10.64 -4.34 10.29
N ARG A 19 -10.55 -5.65 10.59
CA ARG A 19 -11.70 -6.52 10.90
C ARG A 19 -12.22 -6.34 12.33
N ILE A 20 -11.32 -6.16 13.30
CA ILE A 20 -11.65 -6.22 14.73
C ILE A 20 -11.91 -4.83 15.31
N LYS A 21 -11.11 -3.82 14.93
CA LYS A 21 -11.18 -2.49 15.57
C LYS A 21 -12.25 -1.62 14.89
N LYS A 22 -13.00 -0.88 15.71
CA LYS A 22 -13.93 0.16 15.26
C LYS A 22 -13.18 1.48 15.01
N GLY A 23 -13.74 2.36 14.18
CA GLY A 23 -13.16 3.67 13.88
C GLY A 23 -12.30 3.72 12.61
N ARG A 24 -11.65 4.86 12.39
CA ARG A 24 -10.79 5.13 11.23
C ARG A 24 -9.42 4.48 11.40
N LYS A 25 -8.89 3.86 10.35
CA LYS A 25 -7.54 3.24 10.33
C LYS A 25 -6.78 3.75 9.12
N ALA A 26 -5.46 3.82 9.22
CA ALA A 26 -4.62 4.13 8.08
C ALA A 26 -3.44 3.15 8.03
N LEU A 27 -3.18 2.61 6.85
CA LEU A 27 -1.89 2.00 6.52
C LEU A 27 -1.18 2.94 5.56
N ILE A 28 -0.11 3.55 6.02
CA ILE A 28 0.74 4.41 5.21
C ILE A 28 2.07 3.69 5.02
N ILE A 29 2.46 3.47 3.77
CA ILE A 29 3.68 2.74 3.42
C ILE A 29 4.65 3.74 2.77
N GLU A 30 5.72 4.05 3.48
CA GLU A 30 6.83 4.84 2.95
C GLU A 30 7.80 3.94 2.17
N GLU A 31 8.26 4.39 1.00
CA GLU A 31 9.22 3.68 0.15
C GLU A 31 8.79 2.24 -0.17
N ALA A 32 7.50 2.10 -0.51
CA ALA A 32 6.84 0.81 -0.63
C ALA A 32 7.43 -0.11 -1.71
N TRP A 33 8.17 0.42 -2.68
CA TRP A 33 8.71 -0.35 -3.81
C TRP A 33 9.56 -1.55 -3.38
N LYS A 34 10.38 -1.41 -2.33
CA LYS A 34 11.20 -2.51 -1.79
C LYS A 34 10.35 -3.65 -1.26
N ALA A 35 9.19 -3.33 -0.67
CA ALA A 35 8.27 -4.31 -0.12
C ALA A 35 7.36 -4.92 -1.20
N ILE A 36 6.99 -4.14 -2.22
CA ILE A 36 6.07 -4.57 -3.29
C ILE A 36 6.78 -5.40 -4.39
N ALA A 37 8.09 -5.59 -4.30
CA ALA A 37 8.86 -6.41 -5.22
C ALA A 37 8.42 -7.90 -5.29
N SER A 38 7.71 -8.41 -4.27
CA SER A 38 7.18 -9.79 -4.32
C SER A 38 5.76 -9.86 -4.92
N PRO A 39 5.47 -10.83 -5.82
CA PRO A 39 4.13 -11.02 -6.39
C PRO A 39 3.03 -11.16 -5.32
N THR A 40 3.33 -11.87 -4.23
CA THR A 40 2.41 -12.08 -3.11
C THR A 40 2.03 -10.76 -2.44
N MET A 41 3.00 -9.86 -2.25
CA MET A 41 2.74 -8.54 -1.67
C MET A 41 1.94 -7.66 -2.61
N ALA A 42 2.23 -7.70 -3.91
CA ALA A 42 1.51 -6.93 -4.92
C ALA A 42 0.01 -7.29 -4.95
N GLU A 43 -0.33 -8.58 -4.91
CA GLU A 43 -1.73 -9.05 -4.79
C GLU A 43 -2.39 -8.60 -3.48
N TYR A 44 -1.66 -8.66 -2.36
CA TYR A 44 -2.17 -8.15 -1.09
C TYR A 44 -2.47 -6.64 -1.14
N ILE A 45 -1.57 -5.83 -1.70
CA ILE A 45 -1.78 -4.38 -1.84
C ILE A 45 -3.00 -4.12 -2.72
N LYS A 46 -3.16 -4.84 -3.83
CA LYS A 46 -4.36 -4.77 -4.67
C LYS A 46 -5.63 -5.10 -3.88
N TYR A 47 -5.61 -6.17 -3.08
CA TYR A 47 -6.73 -6.51 -2.19
C TYR A 47 -7.01 -5.40 -1.17
N LEU A 48 -5.97 -4.86 -0.55
CA LEU A 48 -6.05 -3.82 0.46
C LEU A 48 -6.72 -2.56 -0.10
N TYR A 49 -6.25 -2.04 -1.23
CA TYR A 49 -6.80 -0.83 -1.85
C TYR A 49 -8.29 -0.99 -2.25
N LYS A 50 -8.71 -2.20 -2.66
CA LYS A 50 -10.12 -2.49 -2.96
C LYS A 50 -10.99 -2.65 -1.72
N THR A 51 -10.41 -3.07 -0.60
CA THR A 51 -11.18 -3.53 0.57
C THR A 51 -11.18 -2.54 1.73
N VAL A 52 -10.09 -1.78 1.92
CA VAL A 52 -9.86 -0.93 3.09
C VAL A 52 -10.97 0.11 3.33
N ARG A 53 -11.57 0.63 2.25
CA ARG A 53 -12.67 1.60 2.29
C ARG A 53 -13.93 1.05 2.96
N LYS A 54 -14.19 -0.26 2.84
CA LYS A 54 -15.33 -0.94 3.50
C LYS A 54 -15.21 -0.92 5.03
N PHE A 55 -14.01 -0.73 5.54
CA PHE A 55 -13.70 -0.73 6.98
C PHE A 55 -13.37 0.67 7.52
N HIS A 56 -13.80 1.74 6.82
CA HIS A 56 -13.45 3.14 7.11
C HIS A 56 -11.93 3.36 7.24
N GLY A 57 -11.14 2.61 6.46
CA GLY A 57 -9.70 2.71 6.46
C GLY A 57 -9.16 3.43 5.23
N ILE A 58 -7.92 3.90 5.35
CA ILE A 58 -7.13 4.54 4.30
C ILE A 58 -5.90 3.66 4.04
N ALA A 59 -5.63 3.40 2.77
CA ALA A 59 -4.33 2.90 2.32
C ALA A 59 -3.64 4.03 1.58
N GLY A 60 -2.40 4.32 1.93
CA GLY A 60 -1.59 5.36 1.31
C GLY A 60 -0.17 4.86 1.09
N VAL A 61 0.43 5.31 0.00
CA VAL A 61 1.83 5.02 -0.34
C VAL A 61 2.54 6.33 -0.59
N VAL A 62 3.75 6.44 -0.07
CA VAL A 62 4.64 7.59 -0.23
C VAL A 62 5.90 7.10 -0.90
N THR A 63 6.29 7.71 -2.02
CA THR A 63 7.51 7.39 -2.78
C THR A 63 8.18 8.68 -3.21
N GLN A 64 9.51 8.68 -3.25
CA GLN A 64 10.30 9.74 -3.90
C GLN A 64 10.42 9.49 -5.41
N GLU A 65 10.53 8.23 -5.81
CA GLU A 65 10.69 7.84 -7.21
C GLU A 65 9.32 7.38 -7.77
N LEU A 66 8.73 8.19 -8.67
CA LEU A 66 7.44 7.88 -9.27
C LEU A 66 7.51 6.72 -10.26
N ASN A 67 8.64 6.58 -10.97
CA ASN A 67 8.85 5.53 -11.97
C ASN A 67 8.73 4.13 -11.36
N ASP A 68 9.20 3.95 -10.13
CA ASP A 68 9.10 2.68 -9.38
C ASP A 68 7.65 2.21 -9.17
N VAL A 69 6.69 3.15 -9.12
CA VAL A 69 5.27 2.86 -8.98
C VAL A 69 4.61 2.62 -10.34
N ILE A 70 5.04 3.34 -11.38
CA ILE A 70 4.45 3.28 -12.72
C ILE A 70 4.92 2.05 -13.49
N ASP A 71 6.18 1.64 -13.32
CA ASP A 71 6.79 0.56 -14.10
C ASP A 71 6.25 -0.83 -13.72
N SER A 72 5.68 -0.96 -12.52
CA SER A 72 4.99 -2.19 -12.11
C SER A 72 3.50 -2.14 -12.48
N PRO A 73 3.01 -2.99 -13.40
CA PRO A 73 1.63 -2.95 -13.87
C PRO A 73 0.60 -3.20 -12.76
N ILE A 74 0.92 -4.12 -11.84
CA ILE A 74 0.05 -4.48 -10.70
C ILE A 74 -0.05 -3.30 -9.73
N VAL A 75 1.08 -2.63 -9.47
CA VAL A 75 1.17 -1.49 -8.56
C VAL A 75 0.47 -0.27 -9.13
N LYS A 76 0.70 0.03 -10.41
CA LYS A 76 0.01 1.10 -11.12
C LYS A 76 -1.51 0.93 -11.06
N GLU A 77 -2.01 -0.27 -11.35
CA GLU A 77 -3.44 -0.54 -11.25
C GLU A 77 -3.95 -0.47 -9.80
N ALA A 78 -3.23 -1.06 -8.84
CA ALA A 78 -3.64 -1.12 -7.45
C ALA A 78 -3.64 0.26 -6.78
N ILE A 79 -2.57 1.02 -6.94
CA ILE A 79 -2.31 2.25 -6.18
C ILE A 79 -2.82 3.45 -6.98
N ILE A 80 -2.37 3.66 -8.22
CA ILE A 80 -2.73 4.89 -8.95
C ILE A 80 -4.20 4.91 -9.35
N ASN A 81 -4.74 3.80 -9.86
CA ASN A 81 -6.14 3.77 -10.34
C ASN A 81 -7.16 3.72 -9.19
N ASN A 82 -6.85 3.07 -8.06
CA ASN A 82 -7.80 3.00 -6.93
C ASN A 82 -7.62 4.10 -5.89
N SER A 83 -6.57 4.92 -5.97
CA SER A 83 -6.39 6.07 -5.07
C SER A 83 -7.22 7.26 -5.57
N ASP A 84 -8.24 7.62 -4.81
CA ASP A 84 -9.07 8.80 -5.10
C ASP A 84 -8.26 10.11 -4.89
N VAL A 85 -7.34 10.10 -3.92
CA VAL A 85 -6.47 11.25 -3.58
C VAL A 85 -5.05 10.98 -4.06
N LYS A 86 -4.47 11.94 -4.76
CA LYS A 86 -3.07 11.92 -5.22
C LYS A 86 -2.43 13.26 -4.85
N ILE A 87 -1.29 13.20 -4.20
CA ILE A 87 -0.52 14.39 -3.79
C ILE A 87 0.81 14.31 -4.50
N LEU A 88 1.05 15.23 -5.43
CA LEU A 88 2.32 15.34 -6.14
C LEU A 88 3.05 16.57 -5.61
N LEU A 89 4.23 16.33 -5.05
CA LEU A 89 5.16 17.38 -4.64
C LEU A 89 6.13 17.66 -5.79
N ASP A 90 7.03 18.63 -5.62
CA ASP A 90 8.07 18.92 -6.61
C ASP A 90 8.85 17.64 -6.99
N GLN A 91 8.96 17.39 -8.30
CA GLN A 91 9.60 16.21 -8.90
C GLN A 91 10.89 16.58 -9.66
N THR A 92 11.36 17.83 -9.56
CA THR A 92 12.51 18.32 -10.33
C THR A 92 13.86 18.09 -9.66
N LYS A 93 13.87 17.56 -8.43
CA LYS A 93 15.08 17.22 -7.67
C LYS A 93 15.44 15.75 -7.78
#